data_AF-A0A921B8L1-F1
#
_entry.id   AF-A0A921B8L1-F1
#
_cell.length_a   1.000
_cell.length_b   1.000
_cell.length_c   1.000
_cell.angle_alpha   90.00
_cell.angle_beta   90.00
_cell.angle_gamma   90.00
#
_symmetry.space_group_name_H-M   'P 1'
#
loop_
_entity.id
_entity.type
_entity.pdbx_description
1 polymer ?
#
loop_
_entity_poly.entity_id
_entity_poly.type
_entity_poly.pdbx_seq_one_letter_code
_entity_poly.pdbx_strand_id
1 'polypeptide(L)'
;MSMLYFKVFMTVQAFVFRITGGRLMGKLRGMDICVVKTTGAKSGKIRYIPLMLVPYEEGVILVASMGGAPAHPSWYWNIKAIQKF
;
A
#
# COMPACT_ATOMS: atom_id res chain seq x y z
N MET A 1 12.09 9.94 -12.64
CA MET A 1 12.04 8.54 -12.14
C MET A 1 11.00 7.79 -12.94
N SER A 2 11.30 6.63 -13.53
CA SER A 2 10.34 5.92 -14.40
C SER A 2 9.22 5.24 -13.59
N MET A 3 8.04 5.10 -14.21
CA MET A 3 6.88 4.39 -13.63
C MET A 3 7.20 2.93 -13.30
N LEU A 4 8.06 2.29 -14.11
CA LEU A 4 8.51 0.91 -13.90
C LEU A 4 9.36 0.79 -12.64
N TYR A 5 10.33 1.69 -12.46
CA TYR A 5 11.15 1.72 -11.25
C TYR A 5 10.29 1.81 -9.99
N PHE A 6 9.32 2.73 -9.99
CA PHE A 6 8.43 2.93 -8.84
C PHE A 6 7.63 1.66 -8.50
N LYS A 7 7.05 1.00 -9.51
CA LYS A 7 6.30 -0.26 -9.30
C LYS A 7 7.19 -1.38 -8.76
N VAL A 8 8.39 -1.54 -9.30
CA VAL A 8 9.35 -2.55 -8.83
C VAL A 8 9.76 -2.26 -7.39
N PHE A 9 10.13 -1.01 -7.10
CA PHE A 9 10.50 -0.58 -5.75
C PHE A 9 9.39 -0.87 -4.74
N MET A 10 8.14 -0.47 -5.02
CA MET A 10 7.01 -0.73 -4.11
C MET A 10 6.77 -2.23 -3.88
N THR A 11 6.96 -3.04 -4.92
CA THR A 11 6.79 -4.50 -4.81
C THR A 11 7.86 -5.11 -3.91
N VAL A 12 9.12 -4.71 -4.09
CA VAL A 12 10.25 -5.15 -3.25
C VAL A 12 10.07 -4.66 -1.82
N GLN A 13 9.71 -3.38 -1.63
CA GLN A 13 9.46 -2.80 -0.31
C GLN A 13 8.40 -3.59 0.46
N ALA A 14 7.24 -3.84 -0.15
CA ALA A 14 6.18 -4.60 0.52
C ALA A 14 6.59 -6.04 0.84
N PHE A 15 7.36 -6.67 -0.05
CA PHE A 15 7.87 -8.03 0.19
C PHE A 15 8.83 -8.05 1.38
N VAL A 16 9.88 -7.22 1.36
CA VAL A 16 10.90 -7.14 2.42
C VAL A 16 10.28 -6.75 3.75
N PHE A 17 9.40 -5.74 3.77
CA PHE A 17 8.68 -5.34 4.97
C PHE A 17 7.94 -6.52 5.60
N ARG A 18 7.20 -7.30 4.80
CA ARG A 18 6.38 -8.40 5.30
C ARG A 18 7.20 -9.57 5.82
N ILE A 19 8.23 -10.00 5.10
CA ILE A 19 9.05 -11.15 5.53
C ILE A 19 9.89 -10.84 6.77
N THR A 20 10.18 -9.56 7.02
CA THR A 20 10.97 -9.12 8.18
C THR A 20 10.14 -8.65 9.37
N GLY A 21 8.80 -8.69 9.27
CA GLY A 21 7.92 -8.15 10.31
C GLY A 21 8.09 -6.65 10.51
N GLY A 22 8.38 -5.90 9.45
CA GLY A 22 8.54 -4.44 9.46
C GLY A 22 9.94 -3.92 9.83
N ARG A 23 10.89 -4.81 10.14
CA ARG A 23 12.25 -4.40 10.55
C ARG A 23 13.07 -3.77 9.42
N LEU A 24 12.85 -4.21 8.18
CA LEU A 24 13.52 -3.67 6.99
C LEU A 24 12.53 -3.00 6.04
N MET A 25 12.99 -1.94 5.37
CA MET A 25 12.20 -1.11 4.46
C MET A 25 10.89 -0.54 5.05
N GLY A 26 10.84 -0.39 6.38
CA GLY A 26 9.69 0.14 7.13
C GLY A 26 9.49 1.65 7.05
N LYS A 27 10.36 2.37 6.34
CA LYS A 27 10.25 3.82 6.16
C LYS A 27 10.35 4.21 4.70
N LEU A 28 9.63 5.27 4.33
CA LEU A 28 9.75 5.96 3.06
C LEU A 28 9.92 7.46 3.33
N ARG A 29 11.05 8.03 2.89
CA ARG A 29 11.41 9.45 3.15
C ARG A 29 11.36 9.79 4.66
N GLY A 30 11.88 8.90 5.51
CA GLY A 30 11.94 9.07 6.96
C GLY A 30 10.64 8.77 7.73
N MET A 31 9.51 8.68 7.03
CA MET A 31 8.20 8.40 7.62
C MET A 31 7.91 6.90 7.60
N ASP A 32 7.23 6.40 8.64
CA ASP A 32 6.83 5.00 8.74
C ASP A 32 5.80 4.62 7.70
N ILE A 33 5.81 3.34 7.30
CA ILE A 33 4.84 2.77 6.38
C ILE A 33 4.07 1.62 7.03
N CYS A 34 2.91 1.32 6.47
CA CYS A 34 2.21 0.06 6.65
C CYS A 34 2.09 -0.66 5.30
N VAL A 35 1.83 -1.98 5.33
CA VAL A 35 1.55 -2.75 4.12
C VAL A 35 0.13 -3.27 4.16
N VAL A 36 -0.71 -2.77 3.27
CA VAL A 36 -2.11 -3.15 3.17
C VAL A 36 -2.27 -4.35 2.25
N LYS A 37 -2.90 -5.41 2.76
CA LYS A 37 -3.34 -6.56 1.96
C LYS A 37 -4.68 -6.23 1.32
N THR A 38 -4.80 -6.39 0.00
CA THR A 38 -6.07 -6.23 -0.71
C THR A 38 -6.29 -7.40 -1.66
N THR A 39 -7.56 -7.68 -1.97
CA THR A 39 -7.94 -8.65 -3.02
C THR A 39 -8.37 -7.87 -4.25
N GLY A 40 -7.80 -8.16 -5.42
CA GLY A 40 -8.12 -7.43 -6.65
C GLY A 40 -9.59 -7.63 -7.04
N ALA A 41 -10.40 -6.57 -7.04
CA ALA A 41 -11.85 -6.65 -7.22
C ALA A 41 -12.28 -7.40 -8.49
N LYS A 42 -11.53 -7.25 -9.59
CA LYS A 42 -11.79 -7.95 -10.85
C LYS A 42 -11.05 -9.29 -10.97
N SER A 43 -9.89 -9.42 -10.34
CA SER A 43 -8.95 -10.52 -10.61
C SER A 43 -8.89 -11.58 -9.52
N GLY A 44 -9.42 -11.34 -8.32
CA GLY A 44 -9.27 -12.21 -7.14
C GLY A 44 -7.84 -12.31 -6.57
N LYS A 45 -6.83 -11.81 -7.28
CA LYS A 45 -5.42 -11.87 -6.85
C LYS A 45 -5.16 -11.01 -5.62
N ILE A 46 -4.42 -11.55 -4.65
CA ILE A 46 -3.93 -10.81 -3.49
C ILE A 46 -2.84 -9.81 -3.92
N ARG A 47 -2.90 -8.61 -3.36
CA ARG A 47 -1.93 -7.53 -3.57
C ARG A 47 -1.50 -6.95 -2.22
N TYR A 48 -0.23 -6.57 -2.13
CA TYR A 48 0.34 -5.94 -0.95
C TYR A 48 0.84 -4.55 -1.34
N ILE A 49 0.40 -3.54 -0.61
CA ILE A 49 0.54 -2.14 -1.01
C ILE A 49 1.17 -1.38 0.14
N PRO A 50 2.41 -0.91 -0.01
CA PRO A 50 3.02 -0.05 1.00
C PRO A 50 2.36 1.33 0.92
N LEU A 51 1.89 1.82 2.06
CA LEU A 51 1.29 3.14 2.24
C LEU A 51 1.96 3.84 3.43
N MET A 52 1.94 5.17 3.43
CA MET A 52 2.37 5.93 4.60
C MET A 52 1.50 5.56 5.79
N LEU A 53 2.13 5.30 6.94
CA LEU A 53 1.42 5.00 8.17
C LEU A 53 0.83 6.28 8.74
N VAL A 54 -0.49 6.29 8.93
CA VAL A 54 -1.21 7.35 9.64
C VAL A 54 -2.00 6.69 10.77
N PRO A 55 -1.45 6.63 12.00
CA PRO A 55 -2.16 6.09 13.15
C PRO A 55 -3.41 6.93 13.47
N TYR A 56 -4.50 6.28 13.84
CA TYR A 56 -5.73 6.94 14.27
C TYR A 56 -6.53 6.04 15.21
N GLU A 57 -6.68 6.48 16.46
CA GLU A 57 -7.31 5.70 17.53
C GLU A 57 -6.71 4.29 17.64
N GLU A 58 -7.54 3.25 17.59
CA GLU A 58 -7.13 1.84 17.61
C GLU A 58 -6.73 1.30 16.23
N GLY A 59 -6.69 2.17 15.21
CA GLY A 59 -6.48 1.78 13.82
C GLY A 59 -5.55 2.71 13.03
N VAL A 60 -5.75 2.72 11.72
CA VAL A 60 -4.96 3.51 10.77
C VAL A 60 -5.86 4.15 9.71
N ILE A 61 -5.52 5.37 9.28
CA ILE A 61 -6.13 6.02 8.14
C ILE A 61 -5.38 5.64 6.86
N LEU A 62 -6.10 5.12 5.88
CA LEU A 62 -5.56 4.86 4.55
C LEU A 62 -5.88 6.02 3.60
N VAL A 63 -4.86 6.74 3.15
CA VAL A 63 -5.03 7.88 2.23
C VAL A 63 -4.92 7.41 0.79
N ALA A 64 -6.06 7.41 0.07
CA ALA A 64 -6.15 7.04 -1.35
C ALA A 64 -5.63 8.12 -2.32
N SER A 65 -4.38 8.55 -2.11
CA SER A 65 -3.71 9.57 -2.94
C SER A 65 -2.73 8.94 -3.93
N MET A 66 -2.73 9.48 -5.15
CA MET A 66 -1.75 9.17 -6.20
C MET A 66 -1.11 10.46 -6.71
N GLY A 67 -0.56 11.25 -5.79
CA GLY A 67 0.14 12.50 -6.12
C GLY A 67 -0.76 13.58 -6.71
N GLY A 68 -2.03 13.64 -6.29
CA GLY A 68 -3.00 14.61 -6.80
C GLY A 68 -3.66 14.23 -8.14
N ALA A 69 -3.43 13.01 -8.65
CA ALA A 69 -4.14 12.53 -9.82
C ALA A 69 -5.68 12.56 -9.60
N PRO A 70 -6.48 12.88 -10.64
CA PRO A 70 -7.94 12.96 -10.52
C PRO A 70 -8.61 11.59 -10.30
N ALA A 71 -7.90 10.51 -10.64
CA ALA A 71 -8.38 9.15 -10.48
C ALA A 71 -7.89 8.53 -9.15
N HIS A 72 -8.78 7.78 -8.49
CA HIS A 72 -8.40 6.98 -7.33
C HIS A 72 -7.43 5.84 -7.70
N PRO A 73 -6.47 5.50 -6.83
CA PRO A 73 -5.58 4.37 -7.07
C PRO A 73 -6.36 3.05 -7.11
N SER A 74 -5.90 2.09 -7.90
CA SER A 74 -6.61 0.80 -8.12
C SER A 74 -7.02 0.06 -6.84
N TRP A 75 -6.25 0.21 -5.76
CA TRP A 75 -6.52 -0.44 -4.49
C TRP A 75 -7.70 0.13 -3.72
N TYR A 76 -8.03 1.40 -3.94
CA TYR A 76 -9.24 2.00 -3.39
C TYR A 76 -10.46 1.18 -3.84
N TRP A 77 -10.51 0.83 -5.12
CA TRP A 77 -11.59 0.00 -5.68
C TRP A 77 -11.59 -1.43 -5.14
N ASN A 78 -10.42 -2.00 -4.85
CA ASN A 78 -10.31 -3.31 -4.20
C ASN A 78 -10.95 -3.29 -2.80
N ILE A 79 -10.61 -2.30 -1.99
CA ILE A 79 -11.15 -2.15 -0.63
C ILE A 79 -12.65 -1.86 -0.67
N LYS A 80 -13.07 -0.91 -1.52
CA LYS A 80 -14.47 -0.54 -1.67
C LYS A 80 -15.36 -1.73 -2.06
N ALA A 81 -14.84 -2.64 -2.88
CA ALA A 81 -15.60 -3.80 -3.34
C ALA A 81 -15.70 -4.94 -2.31
N ILE A 82 -14.68 -5.14 -1.47
CA ILE A 82 -14.53 -6.38 -0.67
C ILE A 82 -14.69 -6.15 0.84
N GLN A 83 -14.58 -4.91 1.34
CA GLN A 83 -14.78 -4.53 2.77
C GLN A 83 -14.20 -5.52 3.81
N LYS A 84 -13.12 -6.21 3.46
CA LYS A 84 -12.34 -7.11 4.30
C LYS A 84 -10.87 -6.89 3.94
N PHE A 85 -10.08 -6.33 4.86
CA PHE A 85 -8.68 -5.99 4.64
C PHE A 85 -7.84 -6.26 5.89
#